data_AF-A0A3D5SEB7-F1
#
_entry.id   AF-A0A3D5SEB7-F1
#
_cell.length_a   1.000
_cell.length_b   1.000
_cell.length_c   1.000
_cell.angle_alpha   90.00
_cell.angle_beta   90.00
_cell.angle_gamma   90.00
#
_symmetry.space_group_name_H-M   'P 1'
#
loop_
_entity.id
_entity.type
_entity.pdbx_description
1 polymer ?
#
loop_
_entity_poly.entity_id
_entity_poly.type
_entity_poly.pdbx_seq_one_letter_code
_entity_poly.pdbx_strand_id
1 'polypeptide(L)'
;MTQLKDTTAAVLHDEVDGTAIESTDNPITAPNKETSAAAVILDSELKEAPTRPFSEQTLYNLLIAELATHEQNFPLAIEKYLIEAQSTLDSGLASHATRLSLYGRDIKAALSSAQLWLQIEPDSEKAAAIYADLL
;
A
#
# COMPACT_ATOMS: atom_id res chain seq x y z
N MET A 1 -47.75 41.41 -2.96
CA MET A 1 -46.77 41.99 -3.90
C MET A 1 -45.54 41.10 -3.86
N THR A 2 -44.97 40.59 -4.96
CA THR A 2 -45.41 40.65 -6.36
C THR A 2 -44.88 39.41 -7.10
N GLN A 3 -45.72 38.79 -7.92
CA GLN A 3 -45.37 37.70 -8.85
C GLN A 3 -44.67 38.27 -10.11
N LEU A 4 -44.42 37.44 -11.13
CA LEU A 4 -43.83 37.76 -12.45
C LEU A 4 -42.27 37.79 -12.47
N LYS A 5 -41.58 37.24 -13.49
CA LYS A 5 -42.05 36.47 -14.67
C LYS A 5 -40.93 35.65 -15.32
N ASP A 6 -41.31 34.55 -15.98
CA ASP A 6 -40.54 33.84 -17.00
C ASP A 6 -40.36 34.65 -18.30
N THR A 7 -39.32 34.33 -19.08
CA THR A 7 -39.09 34.49 -20.54
C THR A 7 -37.56 34.40 -20.74
N THR A 8 -36.93 33.42 -21.39
CA THR A 8 -37.31 32.43 -22.42
C THR A 8 -37.46 32.97 -23.85
N ALA A 9 -36.32 33.31 -24.45
CA ALA A 9 -35.97 33.06 -25.86
C ALA A 9 -34.42 32.97 -25.93
N ALA A 10 -33.73 31.95 -26.46
CA ALA A 10 -33.97 31.00 -27.57
C ALA A 10 -33.76 31.60 -28.98
N VAL A 11 -33.57 30.72 -29.99
CA VAL A 11 -33.49 30.96 -31.45
C VAL A 11 -32.10 31.42 -31.94
N LEU A 12 -31.45 30.85 -32.98
CA LEU A 12 -31.56 29.59 -33.78
C LEU A 12 -30.18 29.44 -34.52
N HIS A 13 -29.66 28.29 -34.94
CA HIS A 13 -29.96 26.87 -34.72
C HIS A 13 -28.59 26.12 -34.58
N ASP A 14 -28.19 24.95 -35.10
CA ASP A 14 -28.67 23.78 -35.88
C ASP A 14 -27.92 22.56 -35.27
N GLU A 15 -28.33 21.28 -35.24
CA GLU A 15 -28.96 20.33 -36.18
C GLU A 15 -28.02 19.85 -37.31
N VAL A 16 -27.63 18.58 -37.40
CA VAL A 16 -28.34 17.35 -37.85
C VAL A 16 -27.44 16.15 -37.44
N ASP A 17 -27.85 14.89 -37.17
CA ASP A 17 -29.09 14.18 -36.77
C ASP A 17 -28.66 12.70 -36.47
N GLY A 18 -29.53 11.86 -35.89
CA GLY A 18 -29.31 10.41 -35.66
C GLY A 18 -28.80 10.07 -34.25
N THR A 19 -29.53 9.47 -33.31
CA THR A 19 -30.57 8.41 -33.33
C THR A 19 -30.03 7.05 -33.79
N ALA A 20 -30.04 5.95 -33.01
CA ALA A 20 -30.30 5.72 -31.57
C ALA A 20 -29.77 4.31 -31.16
N ILE A 21 -29.96 3.89 -29.89
CA ILE A 21 -30.05 2.52 -29.29
C ILE A 21 -29.41 1.30 -30.03
N GLU A 22 -28.73 0.34 -29.37
CA GLU A 22 -29.21 -0.55 -28.29
C GLU A 22 -28.05 -1.17 -27.46
N SER A 23 -28.39 -1.93 -26.41
CA SER A 23 -27.48 -2.76 -25.61
C SER A 23 -27.19 -4.12 -26.25
N THR A 24 -25.95 -4.64 -26.16
CA THR A 24 -25.68 -6.09 -25.91
C THR A 24 -24.19 -6.39 -25.63
N ASP A 25 -23.97 -7.52 -24.96
CA ASP A 25 -22.81 -8.42 -24.94
C ASP A 25 -21.37 -7.88 -25.05
N ASN A 26 -20.65 -8.03 -23.93
CA ASN A 26 -19.25 -8.45 -23.95
C ASN A 26 -19.19 -9.96 -24.26
N PRO A 27 -18.33 -10.42 -25.19
CA PRO A 27 -17.33 -11.40 -24.75
C PRO A 27 -15.92 -11.21 -25.35
N ILE A 28 -14.95 -11.16 -24.44
CA ILE A 28 -13.60 -11.76 -24.47
C ILE A 28 -13.14 -12.43 -25.79
N THR A 29 -12.00 -11.99 -26.34
CA THR A 29 -10.78 -12.80 -26.69
C THR A 29 -10.00 -12.17 -27.86
N ALA A 30 -8.68 -12.08 -27.73
CA ALA A 30 -7.76 -11.63 -28.79
C ALA A 30 -6.99 -12.80 -29.44
N PRO A 31 -6.34 -12.58 -30.59
CA PRO A 31 -5.12 -13.32 -30.94
C PRO A 31 -3.90 -12.40 -31.15
N ASN A 32 -2.75 -12.83 -30.62
CA ASN A 32 -1.47 -12.12 -30.65
C ASN A 32 -0.51 -12.77 -31.68
N LYS A 33 0.44 -11.99 -32.24
CA LYS A 33 1.76 -12.37 -32.83
C LYS A 33 2.31 -11.20 -33.68
N GLU A 34 3.61 -10.93 -33.85
CA GLU A 34 4.88 -11.41 -33.24
C GLU A 34 5.96 -10.35 -33.60
N THR A 35 6.83 -9.85 -32.71
CA THR A 35 8.25 -10.28 -32.50
C THR A 35 8.95 -9.04 -31.89
N SER A 36 9.46 -9.01 -30.66
CA SER A 36 10.57 -9.77 -30.03
C SER A 36 11.98 -9.26 -30.41
N ALA A 37 12.65 -8.56 -29.48
CA ALA A 37 14.08 -8.20 -29.54
C ALA A 37 14.69 -7.76 -28.17
N ALA A 38 14.26 -8.31 -27.03
CA ALA A 38 14.75 -7.91 -25.70
C ALA A 38 14.60 -9.01 -24.61
N ALA A 39 14.96 -10.26 -24.93
CA ALA A 39 14.66 -11.44 -24.09
C ALA A 39 15.91 -12.22 -23.60
N VAL A 40 16.82 -11.50 -22.93
CA VAL A 40 17.74 -12.00 -21.87
C VAL A 40 18.12 -10.75 -21.06
N ILE A 41 18.13 -10.69 -19.74
CA ILE A 41 18.08 -11.70 -18.67
C ILE A 41 17.00 -11.21 -17.67
N LEU A 42 16.12 -12.04 -17.11
CA LEU A 42 16.34 -12.80 -15.87
C LEU A 42 15.19 -13.79 -15.65
N ASP A 43 15.43 -15.09 -15.85
CA ASP A 43 14.58 -16.16 -15.31
C ASP A 43 14.87 -16.37 -13.81
N SER A 44 14.95 -15.28 -13.05
CA SER A 44 14.88 -15.34 -11.59
C SER A 44 13.44 -15.72 -11.23
N GLU A 45 13.22 -16.99 -10.87
CA GLU A 45 11.96 -17.50 -10.34
C GLU A 45 11.67 -16.78 -9.01
N LEU A 46 11.09 -15.57 -9.11
CA LEU A 46 10.56 -14.80 -8.00
C LEU A 46 9.36 -15.55 -7.46
N LYS A 47 9.66 -16.54 -6.61
CA LYS A 47 8.66 -17.32 -5.88
C LYS A 47 7.95 -16.36 -4.93
N GLU A 48 6.85 -15.81 -5.42
CA GLU A 48 6.05 -14.80 -4.74
C GLU A 48 5.77 -15.25 -3.31
N ALA A 49 6.26 -14.49 -2.34
CA ALA A 49 6.16 -14.85 -0.93
C ALA A 49 4.68 -14.98 -0.57
N PRO A 50 4.26 -16.06 0.13
CA PRO A 50 2.85 -16.38 0.30
C PRO A 50 2.14 -15.25 1.07
N THR A 51 1.36 -14.46 0.34
CA THR A 51 0.68 -13.28 0.89
C THR A 51 -0.43 -13.72 1.84
N ARG A 52 -0.50 -13.07 3.01
CA ARG A 52 -1.52 -13.30 4.03
C ARG A 52 -2.32 -12.00 4.22
N PRO A 53 -3.66 -12.03 4.18
CA PRO A 53 -4.45 -10.86 4.55
C PRO A 53 -4.28 -10.56 6.04
N PHE A 54 -4.13 -9.28 6.39
CA PHE A 54 -4.17 -8.84 7.78
C PHE A 54 -5.58 -9.02 8.38
N SER A 55 -5.65 -9.19 9.70
CA SER A 55 -6.92 -9.08 10.42
C SER A 55 -7.45 -7.64 10.35
N GLU A 56 -8.75 -7.43 10.51
CA GLU A 56 -9.34 -6.07 10.58
C GLU A 56 -8.68 -5.22 11.69
N GLN A 57 -8.40 -5.83 12.85
CA GLN A 57 -7.74 -5.18 13.98
C GLN A 57 -6.28 -4.80 13.66
N THR A 58 -5.55 -5.69 12.98
CA THR A 58 -4.18 -5.44 12.53
C THR A 58 -4.16 -4.32 11.51
N LEU A 59 -4.98 -4.40 10.47
CA LEU A 59 -5.08 -3.37 9.44
C LEU A 59 -5.45 -2.00 10.04
N TYR A 60 -6.37 -1.95 11.00
CA TYR A 60 -6.74 -0.74 11.71
C TYR A 60 -5.57 -0.15 12.52
N ASN A 61 -4.82 -0.98 13.26
CA ASN A 61 -3.63 -0.51 13.99
C ASN A 61 -2.52 -0.03 13.06
N LEU A 62 -2.31 -0.68 11.90
CA LEU A 62 -1.35 -0.24 10.89
C LEU A 62 -1.75 1.08 10.22
N LEU A 63 -3.04 1.29 9.93
CA LEU A 63 -3.54 2.57 9.41
C LEU A 63 -3.39 3.73 10.41
N ILE A 64 -3.55 3.46 11.72
CA ILE A 64 -3.18 4.43 12.77
C ILE A 64 -1.67 4.72 12.74
N ALA A 65 -0.83 3.70 12.56
CA ALA A 65 0.62 3.84 12.56
C ALA A 65 1.15 4.66 11.37
N GLU A 66 0.59 4.46 10.16
CA GLU A 66 0.93 5.26 8.98
C GLU A 66 0.47 6.72 9.14
N LEU A 67 -0.75 6.96 9.64
CA LEU A 67 -1.22 8.33 9.90
C LEU A 67 -0.36 9.04 10.96
N ALA A 68 -0.03 8.36 12.06
CA ALA A 68 0.89 8.87 13.08
C ALA A 68 2.28 9.15 12.50
N THR A 69 2.76 8.35 11.54
CA THR A 69 4.03 8.59 10.82
C THR A 69 3.96 9.85 9.95
N HIS A 70 2.84 10.07 9.24
CA HIS A 70 2.61 11.31 8.48
C HIS A 70 2.56 12.56 9.39
N GLU A 71 2.02 12.44 10.60
CA GLU A 71 2.00 13.50 11.62
C GLU A 71 3.34 13.65 12.39
N GLN A 72 4.37 12.85 12.06
CA GLN A 72 5.65 12.75 12.80
C GLN A 72 5.50 12.32 14.28
N ASN A 73 4.36 11.76 14.65
CA ASN A 73 4.09 11.12 15.94
C ASN A 73 4.71 9.71 15.99
N PHE A 74 6.04 9.66 15.87
CA PHE A 74 6.81 8.41 15.88
C PHE A 74 6.52 7.51 17.09
N PRO A 75 6.34 8.00 18.35
CA PRO A 75 6.04 7.12 19.47
C PRO A 75 4.78 6.26 19.27
N LEU A 76 3.68 6.86 18.77
CA LEU A 76 2.44 6.13 18.48
C LEU A 76 2.61 5.17 17.29
N ALA A 77 3.33 5.58 16.25
CA ALA A 77 3.61 4.72 15.11
C ALA A 77 4.44 3.49 15.50
N ILE A 78 5.52 3.69 16.27
CA ILE A 78 6.40 2.64 16.78
C ILE A 78 5.62 1.66 17.67
N GLU A 79 4.81 2.16 18.61
CA GLU A 79 3.97 1.34 19.48
C GLU A 79 3.08 0.40 18.64
N LYS A 80 2.39 0.94 17.65
CA LYS A 80 1.44 0.20 16.81
C LYS A 80 2.11 -0.83 15.90
N TYR A 81 3.21 -0.47 15.24
CA TYR A 81 3.97 -1.44 14.45
C TYR A 81 4.58 -2.55 15.31
N LEU A 82 5.11 -2.22 16.50
CA LEU A 82 5.75 -3.20 17.37
C LEU A 82 4.74 -4.18 18.01
N ILE A 83 3.54 -3.72 18.38
CA ILE A 83 2.45 -4.60 18.84
C ILE A 83 2.01 -5.56 17.73
N GLU A 84 1.76 -5.07 16.51
CA GLU A 84 1.33 -5.94 15.41
C GLU A 84 2.45 -6.87 14.95
N ALA A 85 3.72 -6.47 14.97
CA ALA A 85 4.85 -7.34 14.70
C ALA A 85 4.95 -8.52 15.68
N GLN A 86 4.73 -8.28 16.98
CA GLN A 86 4.70 -9.33 18.01
C GLN A 86 3.46 -10.25 17.86
N SER A 87 2.31 -9.68 17.51
CA SER A 87 1.04 -10.39 17.33
C SER A 87 1.03 -11.30 16.10
N THR A 88 1.55 -10.81 14.97
CA THR A 88 1.51 -11.49 13.67
C THR A 88 2.74 -12.37 13.37
N LEU A 89 3.87 -12.11 14.06
CA LEU A 89 5.20 -12.62 13.73
C LEU A 89 5.62 -12.32 12.28
N ASP A 90 5.31 -11.11 11.81
CA ASP A 90 5.65 -10.61 10.49
C ASP A 90 6.98 -9.82 10.51
N SER A 91 7.97 -10.26 9.71
CA SER A 91 9.28 -9.61 9.66
C SER A 91 9.25 -8.26 8.93
N GLY A 92 8.30 -8.06 8.02
CA GLY A 92 8.01 -6.78 7.40
C GLY A 92 7.63 -5.73 8.44
N LEU A 93 6.68 -6.06 9.33
CA LEU A 93 6.27 -5.19 10.44
C LEU A 93 7.39 -4.96 11.46
N ALA A 94 8.13 -6.00 11.85
CA ALA A 94 9.27 -5.86 12.77
C ALA A 94 10.39 -4.97 12.18
N SER A 95 10.69 -5.14 10.90
CA SER A 95 11.63 -4.27 10.18
C SER A 95 11.12 -2.83 10.07
N HIS A 96 9.80 -2.61 9.99
CA HIS A 96 9.22 -1.27 9.95
C HIS A 96 9.28 -0.58 11.31
N ALA A 97 8.90 -1.26 12.40
CA ALA A 97 9.09 -0.79 13.77
C ALA A 97 10.55 -0.40 14.03
N THR A 98 11.51 -1.20 13.55
CA THR A 98 12.95 -0.91 13.61
C THR A 98 13.30 0.41 12.91
N ARG A 99 12.87 0.59 11.65
CA ARG A 99 13.15 1.83 10.88
C ARG A 99 12.53 3.06 11.54
N LEU A 100 11.27 3.00 11.96
CA LEU A 100 10.58 4.12 12.60
C LEU A 100 11.21 4.48 13.94
N SER A 101 11.69 3.50 14.70
CA SER A 101 12.42 3.73 15.94
C SER A 101 13.75 4.46 15.71
N LEU A 102 14.50 4.08 14.66
CA LEU A 102 15.72 4.79 14.24
C LEU A 102 15.43 6.23 13.80
N TYR A 103 14.38 6.46 13.00
CA TYR A 103 13.98 7.81 12.57
C TYR A 103 13.49 8.68 13.75
N GLY A 104 12.66 8.12 14.64
CA GLY A 104 12.19 8.75 15.87
C GLY A 104 13.25 8.87 16.96
N ARG A 105 14.45 8.30 16.75
CA ARG A 105 15.61 8.27 17.66
C ARG A 105 15.37 7.52 18.98
N ASP A 106 14.37 6.64 19.04
CA ASP A 106 14.21 5.71 20.15
C ASP A 106 15.10 4.48 19.93
N ILE A 107 16.33 4.56 20.44
CA ILE A 107 17.32 3.49 20.37
C ILE A 107 16.87 2.22 21.10
N LYS A 108 16.02 2.33 22.15
CA LYS A 108 15.51 1.16 22.89
C LYS A 108 14.46 0.41 22.10
N ALA A 109 13.51 1.14 21.50
CA ALA A 109 12.54 0.56 20.59
C ALA A 109 13.22 0.01 19.32
N ALA A 110 14.29 0.67 18.82
CA ALA A 110 15.06 0.19 17.67
C ALA A 110 15.74 -1.15 17.97
N LEU A 111 16.47 -1.25 19.09
CA LEU A 111 17.13 -2.48 19.52
C LEU A 111 16.09 -3.61 19.71
N SER A 112 14.98 -3.31 20.37
CA SER A 112 13.91 -4.29 20.64
C SER A 112 13.23 -4.79 19.36
N SER A 113 13.01 -3.89 18.40
CA SER A 113 12.41 -4.22 17.10
C SER A 113 13.37 -4.98 16.19
N ALA A 114 14.66 -4.63 16.19
CA ALA A 114 15.70 -5.33 15.44
C ALA A 114 15.91 -6.75 15.99
N GLN A 115 15.87 -6.90 17.33
CA GLN A 115 15.91 -8.21 17.99
C GLN A 115 14.71 -9.08 17.60
N LEU A 116 13.49 -8.51 17.58
CA LEU A 116 12.28 -9.22 17.15
C LEU A 116 12.37 -9.61 15.67
N TRP A 117 12.85 -8.72 14.80
CA TRP A 117 13.04 -9.02 13.38
C TRP A 117 14.02 -10.20 13.19
N LEU A 118 15.16 -10.19 13.88
CA LEU A 118 16.13 -11.30 13.82
C LEU A 118 15.60 -12.61 14.45
N GLN A 119 14.64 -12.55 15.38
CA GLN A 119 13.96 -13.75 15.90
C GLN A 119 12.95 -14.34 14.91
N ILE A 120 12.27 -13.51 14.12
CA ILE A 120 11.32 -13.94 13.09
C ILE A 120 12.06 -14.42 11.84
N GLU A 121 13.17 -13.76 11.48
CA GLU A 121 13.91 -13.96 10.23
C GLU A 121 15.44 -14.12 10.51
N PRO A 122 15.89 -15.26 11.09
CA PRO A 122 17.27 -15.41 11.58
C PRO A 122 18.35 -15.29 10.51
N ASP A 123 18.02 -15.65 9.26
CA ASP A 123 18.93 -15.59 8.10
C ASP A 123 19.02 -14.17 7.49
N SER A 124 18.31 -13.18 8.06
CA SER A 124 18.34 -11.80 7.59
C SER A 124 19.63 -11.09 8.01
N GLU A 125 20.64 -11.09 7.12
CA GLU A 125 21.88 -10.32 7.27
C GLU A 125 21.63 -8.86 7.68
N LYS A 126 20.55 -8.26 7.17
CA LYS A 126 20.15 -6.88 7.44
C LYS A 126 19.56 -6.69 8.84
N ALA A 127 18.80 -7.66 9.35
CA ALA A 127 18.34 -7.64 10.75
C ALA A 127 19.53 -7.82 11.69
N ALA A 128 20.44 -8.76 11.37
CA ALA A 128 21.64 -9.04 12.15
C ALA A 128 22.58 -7.82 12.24
N ALA A 129 22.84 -7.15 11.12
CA ALA A 129 23.66 -5.94 11.08
C ALA A 129 23.06 -4.80 11.92
N ILE A 130 21.77 -4.48 11.72
CA ILE A 130 21.11 -3.39 12.46
C ILE A 130 21.00 -3.71 13.95
N TYR A 131 20.79 -4.97 14.33
CA TYR A 131 20.80 -5.37 15.74
C TYR A 131 22.20 -5.24 16.37
N ALA A 132 23.26 -5.60 15.63
CA ALA A 132 24.64 -5.45 16.10
C ALA A 132 25.10 -3.99 16.23
N ASP A 133 24.66 -3.11 15.33
CA ASP A 133 24.92 -1.65 15.37
C ASP A 133 24.26 -0.93 16.57
N LEU A 134 23.42 -1.62 17.35
CA LEU A 134 22.62 -1.07 18.46
C LEU A 134 23.04 -1.59 19.86
N LEU A 135 24.17 -2.31 19.97
CA LEU A 135 24.70 -2.91 21.22
C LEU A 135 25.81 -2.05 21.89
#